data_AF-A0A0E3ZTZ2-F1
#
_entry.id   AF-A0A0E3ZTZ2-F1
#
_cell.length_a   1.000
_cell.length_b   1.000
_cell.length_c   1.000
_cell.angle_alpha   90.00
_cell.angle_beta   90.00
_cell.angle_gamma   90.00
#
_symmetry.space_group_name_H-M   'P 1'
#
loop_
_entity.id
_entity.type
_entity.pdbx_description
1 polymer ?
#
loop_
_entity_poly.entity_id
_entity_poly.type
_entity_poly.pdbx_seq_one_letter_code
_entity_poly.pdbx_strand_id
1 'polypeptide(L)' 'MGYQTLKSGGFTSIVSPSIGVAYFINRSVALSAGLNYVWERYNNGNQFYDASGNPIENTTSTSKFLSLTIGFQIFLGK' A
#
# COMPACT_ATOMS: atom_id res chain seq x y z
N MET A 1 10.80 -23.69 33.30
CA MET A 1 10.20 -23.96 31.97
C MET A 1 10.27 -22.66 31.18
N GLY A 2 11.15 -22.59 30.18
CA GLY A 2 11.36 -21.37 29.40
C GLY A 2 10.35 -21.28 28.26
N TYR A 3 9.62 -20.18 28.17
CA TYR A 3 8.77 -19.89 27.03
C TYR A 3 9.68 -19.47 25.87
N GLN A 4 9.75 -20.30 24.82
CA GLN A 4 10.37 -19.87 23.57
C GLN A 4 9.44 -18.82 22.95
N THR A 5 9.86 -17.56 22.98
CA THR A 5 9.23 -16.52 22.16
C THR A 5 9.54 -16.86 20.70
N LEU A 6 8.63 -17.59 20.05
CA LEU A 6 8.63 -17.74 18.60
C LEU A 6 8.51 -16.33 18.03
N LYS A 7 9.63 -15.78 17.56
CA LYS A 7 9.72 -14.47 16.93
C LYS A 7 9.06 -14.56 15.56
N SER A 8 7.73 -14.60 15.55
CA SER A 8 6.96 -14.52 14.31
C SER A 8 7.00 -13.06 13.86
N GLY A 9 7.94 -12.78 12.96
CA GLY A 9 8.17 -11.44 12.43
C GLY A 9 7.02 -11.05 11.50
N GLY A 10 6.12 -10.19 11.97
CA GLY A 10 5.17 -9.53 11.10
C GLY A 10 5.89 -8.66 10.07
N PHE A 11 5.29 -8.50 8.89
CA PHE A 11 5.80 -7.64 7.85
C PHE A 11 4.69 -6.87 7.15
N THR A 12 5.05 -5.69 6.64
CA THR A 12 4.25 -4.96 5.66
C THR A 12 5.14 -4.61 4.47
N SER A 13 4.62 -4.76 3.27
CA SER A 13 5.32 -4.43 2.03
C SER A 13 4.33 -3.74 1.09
N ILE A 14 4.66 -2.51 0.71
CA ILE A 14 3.84 -1.68 -0.16
C ILE A 14 4.66 -1.33 -1.39
N VAL A 15 4.11 -1.60 -2.57
CA VAL A 15 4.68 -1.22 -3.86
C VAL A 15 3.63 -0.41 -4.62
N SER A 16 3.95 0.84 -4.95
CA SER A 16 3.00 1.78 -5.52
C SER A 16 3.52 2.45 -6.80
N PRO A 17 3.69 1.71 -7.91
CA PRO A 17 4.06 2.34 -9.18
C PRO A 17 3.00 3.34 -9.62
N SER A 18 3.46 4.49 -10.11
CA SER A 18 2.61 5.51 -10.71
C SER A 18 3.15 5.90 -12.07
N ILE A 19 2.23 6.17 -13.00
CA ILE A 19 2.52 6.75 -14.30
C ILE A 19 1.54 7.88 -14.54
N GLY A 20 2.02 8.97 -15.13
CA GLY A 20 1.18 10.11 -15.42
C GLY A 20 1.63 10.86 -16.66
N VAL A 21 0.70 11.58 -17.23
CA VAL A 21 0.90 12.52 -18.33
C VAL A 21 0.47 13.90 -17.87
N ALA A 22 1.19 14.91 -18.34
CA ALA A 22 0.86 16.31 -18.09
C ALA A 22 0.90 17.08 -19.41
N TYR A 23 -0.08 17.96 -19.59
CA TYR A 23 -0.16 18.90 -20.69
C TYR A 23 -0.13 20.32 -20.15
N PHE A 24 0.91 21.08 -20.49
CA PHE A 24 1.08 22.45 -20.05
C PHE A 24 0.27 23.39 -20.95
N ILE A 25 -0.77 24.02 -20.40
CA ILE A 25 -1.53 25.06 -21.10
C ILE A 25 -0.67 26.32 -21.21
N ASN A 26 0.03 26.67 -20.12
CA ASN A 26 0.98 27.78 -20.07
C ASN A 26 2.04 27.52 -18.97
N ARG A 27 2.91 28.50 -18.71
CA ARG A 27 3.97 28.39 -17.67
C ARG A 27 3.44 28.14 -16.26
N SER A 28 2.18 28.44 -16.00
CA SER A 28 1.57 28.43 -14.68
C SER A 28 0.45 27.40 -14.54
N VAL A 29 -0.01 26.75 -15.61
CA VAL A 29 -1.15 25.82 -15.57
C VAL A 29 -0.86 24.58 -16.42
N ALA A 30 -1.03 23.40 -15.83
CA ALA A 30 -1.02 22.13 -16.53
C ALA A 30 -2.28 21.30 -16.23
N LEU A 31 -2.75 20.56 -17.23
CA LEU A 31 -3.70 19.45 -17.05
C LEU A 31 -2.90 18.17 -16.81
N SER A 32 -3.40 17.29 -15.97
CA SER A 32 -2.72 16.05 -15.61
C SER A 32 -3.70 14.88 -15.57
N ALA A 33 -3.22 13.73 -16.01
CA ALA A 33 -3.87 12.45 -15.80
C ALA A 33 -2.85 11.46 -15.27
N GLY A 34 -3.22 10.68 -14.26
CA GLY A 34 -2.32 9.75 -13.57
C GLY A 34 -3.02 8.43 -13.27
N LEU A 35 -2.29 7.34 -13.48
CA LEU A 35 -2.65 6.01 -13.03
C LEU A 35 -1.71 5.62 -11.90
N ASN A 36 -2.27 5.17 -10.79
CA ASN A 36 -1.53 4.68 -9.65
C ASN A 36 -2.03 3.27 -9.32
N TYR A 37 -1.11 2.32 -9.25
CA TYR A 37 -1.41 0.97 -8.81
C TYR A 37 -0.70 0.74 -7.49
N VAL A 38 -1.44 0.31 -6.48
CA VAL A 38 -0.87 -0.02 -5.17
C VAL A 38 -1.09 -1.48 -4.90
N TRP A 39 0.00 -2.13 -4.51
CA TRP A 39 0.02 -3.48 -4.03
C TRP A 39 0.58 -3.49 -2.61
N GLU A 40 -0.26 -3.92 -1.67
CA GLU A 40 0.09 -4.06 -0.27
C GLU A 40 0.02 -5.53 0.14
N ARG A 41 1.04 -5.99 0.86
CA ARG A 41 1.09 -7.30 1.49
C ARG A 41 1.39 -7.12 2.96
N TYR A 42 0.51 -7.64 3.80
CA TYR A 42 0.59 -7.51 5.25
C TYR A 42 0.47 -8.87 5.91
N ASN A 43 1.33 -9.12 6.90
CA ASN A 43 1.24 -10.25 7.80
C ASN A 43 1.44 -9.74 9.23
N ASN A 44 0.47 -10.00 10.10
CA ASN A 44 0.47 -9.51 11.47
C ASN A 44 1.57 -10.15 12.34
N GLY A 45 2.15 -11.28 11.93
CA GLY A 45 3.11 -12.04 12.74
C GLY A 45 2.49 -12.68 13.99
N ASN A 46 1.32 -12.24 14.45
CA ASN A 46 0.67 -12.81 15.62
C ASN A 46 0.07 -14.19 15.33
N GLN A 47 0.32 -15.15 16.21
CA GLN A 47 -0.26 -16.48 16.17
C GLN A 47 -1.64 -16.45 16.83
N PHE A 48 -2.68 -16.80 16.07
CA PHE A 48 -4.05 -16.88 16.58
C PHE A 48 -4.35 -18.31 17.00
N TYR A 49 -5.29 -18.50 17.93
CA TYR A 49 -5.73 -19.81 18.39
C TYR A 49 -7.26 -19.90 18.26
N ASP A 50 -7.76 -21.08 17.90
CA ASP A 50 -9.20 -21.34 17.85
C ASP A 50 -9.79 -21.54 19.27
N ALA A 51 -11.11 -21.71 19.36
CA ALA A 51 -11.80 -21.95 20.63
C ALA A 51 -11.38 -23.27 21.33
N SER A 52 -10.69 -24.16 20.61
CA SER A 52 -10.14 -25.42 21.13
C SER A 52 -8.64 -25.32 21.44
N GLY A 53 -8.04 -24.14 21.30
CA GLY A 53 -6.62 -23.90 21.59
C GLY A 53 -5.66 -24.36 20.49
N ASN A 54 -6.15 -24.70 19.30
CA ASN A 54 -5.29 -25.06 18.17
C ASN A 54 -4.79 -23.79 17.47
N PRO A 55 -3.52 -23.73 17.04
CA PRO A 55 -3.00 -22.58 16.31
C PRO A 55 -3.69 -22.46 14.95
N ILE A 56 -4.23 -21.29 14.67
CA ILE A 56 -4.77 -20.90 13.37
C ILE A 56 -3.60 -20.37 12.52
N GLU A 57 -3.52 -20.82 11.27
CA GLU A 57 -2.53 -20.30 10.34
C GLU A 57 -2.64 -18.78 10.20
N ASN A 58 -1.48 -18.11 10.25
CA ASN A 58 -1.44 -16.66 10.17
C ASN A 58 -1.70 -16.23 8.73
N THR A 59 -2.88 -15.68 8.46
CA THR A 59 -3.29 -15.26 7.13
C THR A 59 -2.48 -14.05 6.68
N THR A 60 -1.77 -14.18 5.57
CA THR A 60 -1.16 -13.04 4.89
C THR A 60 -2.22 -12.32 4.06
N SER A 61 -2.57 -11.09 4.43
CA SER A 61 -3.51 -10.26 3.68
C SER A 61 -2.79 -9.60 2.51
N THR A 62 -3.44 -9.60 1.35
CA THR A 62 -2.95 -8.90 0.15
C THR A 62 -4.05 -7.98 -0.36
N SER A 63 -3.74 -6.69 -0.50
CA SER A 63 -4.64 -5.67 -1.01
C SER A 63 -4.07 -5.07 -2.29
N LYS A 64 -4.91 -4.88 -3.30
CA LYS A 64 -4.53 -4.30 -4.59
C LYS A 64 -5.57 -3.27 -4.98
N PHE A 65 -5.13 -2.06 -5.28
CA PHE A 65 -6.03 -1.02 -5.79
C PHE A 65 -5.41 -0.26 -6.96
N LEU A 66 -6.26 0.12 -7.90
CA LEU A 66 -5.91 0.94 -9.05
C LEU A 66 -6.71 2.24 -8.94
N SER A 67 -6.03 3.38 -9.03
CA SER A 67 -6.68 4.69 -9.05
C SER A 67 -6.31 5.45 -10.32
N LEU A 68 -7.33 6.07 -10.92
CA LEU A 68 -7.20 7.04 -12.00
C LEU A 68 -7.44 8.42 -11.41
N THR A 69 -6.50 9.33 -11.62
CA THR A 69 -6.61 10.73 -11.21
C THR A 69 -6.61 11.60 -12.46
N ILE A 70 -7.54 12.54 -12.54
CA ILE A 70 -7.59 13.56 -13.59
C ILE A 70 -7.72 14.90 -12.87
N GLY A 71 -6.90 15.88 -13.24
CA GLY A 71 -6.91 17.17 -12.59
C GLY A 71 -6.05 18.20 -13.28
N PHE A 72 -5.84 19.33 -12.61
CA PHE A 72 -4.96 20.40 -13.07
C PHE A 72 -4.00 20.81 -11.95
N GLN A 73 -2.87 21.37 -12.33
CA GLN A 73 -1.84 21.88 -11.43
C GLN A 73 -1.59 23.35 -11.77
N ILE A 74 -1.52 24.19 -10.73
CA ILE A 74 -1.15 25.59 -10.85
C ILE A 74 0.25 25.77 -10.26
N PHE A 75 1.18 26.26 -11.07
CA PHE A 75 2.54 26.59 -10.65
C PHE A 75 2.61 28.06 -10.25
N LEU A 76 2.67 28.30 -8.95
CA LEU A 76 2.93 29.63 -8.40
C LEU A 76 4.45 29.83 -8.38
N GLY A 77 4.94 30.73 -9.23
CA GLY A 77 6.33 31.17 -9.19
C GLY A 77 6.64 31.89 -7.87
N LYS A 78 7.94 31.96 -7.54
CA LYS A 78 8.43 32.93 -6.56
C LYS A 78 8.53 34.31 -7.20
#